data_AF-A0A7C1H977-F1
#
_entry.id   AF-A0A7C1H977-F1
#
_cell.length_a   1.000
_cell.length_b   1.000
_cell.length_c   1.000
_cell.angle_alpha   90.00
_cell.angle_beta   90.00
_cell.angle_gamma   90.00
#
_symmetry.space_group_name_H-M   'P 1'
#
loop_
_entity.id
_entity.type
_entity.pdbx_description
1 polymer ?
#
loop_
_entity_poly.entity_id
_entity_poly.type
_entity_poly.pdbx_seq_one_letter_code
_entity_poly.pdbx_strand_id
1 'polypeptide(L)'
;MAEEVGSPYNAILPAMFVGFGGGINSWGTICGSLVAPVALISGVVADKDVRGQMLEELMAWYIQFPFPEYQPSQLNLPRVAVGSTLCHISVSTWCNSEGACVAASSKEKKERCAGLSADVAKKTVQMLDDYMDTGTFVAVHKPNPVVAECMSCHADNPPFTQTKENCMNCHGSNLINIEECEPHKGMF
;
A
#
# COMPACT_ATOMS: atom_id res chain seq x y z
N MET A 1 -4.28 16.78 15.60
CA MET A 1 -3.01 17.18 16.26
C MET A 1 -2.63 18.64 15.99
N ALA A 2 -2.41 19.08 14.75
CA ALA A 2 -2.03 20.47 14.49
C ALA A 2 -3.06 21.50 15.00
N GLU A 3 -4.35 21.24 14.81
CA GLU A 3 -5.45 22.11 15.26
C GLU A 3 -5.63 22.08 16.79
N GLU A 4 -5.62 20.90 17.39
CA GLU A 4 -5.90 20.69 18.83
C GLU A 4 -4.70 20.94 19.76
N VAL A 5 -3.48 20.60 19.32
CA VAL A 5 -2.26 20.63 20.15
C VAL A 5 -1.29 21.73 19.71
N GLY A 6 -1.29 22.11 18.43
CA GLY A 6 -0.37 23.11 17.89
C GLY A 6 1.03 22.54 17.62
N SER A 7 2.06 23.20 18.16
CA SER A 7 3.47 22.82 17.95
C SER A 7 3.81 21.51 18.67
N PRO A 8 4.65 20.61 18.08
CA PRO A 8 5.34 20.73 16.79
C PRO A 8 4.52 20.28 15.57
N TYR A 9 3.29 19.80 15.77
CA TYR A 9 2.48 19.20 14.70
C TYR A 9 2.06 20.18 13.62
N ASN A 10 1.82 21.44 13.97
CA ASN A 10 1.52 22.50 13.00
C ASN A 10 2.74 22.94 12.16
N ALA A 11 3.95 22.48 12.50
CA ALA A 11 5.16 22.69 11.69
C ALA A 11 5.32 21.63 10.58
N ILE A 12 4.59 20.51 10.66
CA ILE A 12 4.54 19.54 9.56
C ILE A 12 3.80 20.19 8.40
N LEU A 13 4.45 20.30 7.24
CA LEU A 13 3.88 20.89 6.03
C LEU A 13 3.16 19.82 5.21
N PRO A 14 1.81 19.68 5.25
CA PRO A 14 1.12 18.57 4.58
C PRO A 14 1.32 18.59 3.06
N ALA A 15 1.57 19.77 2.50
CA ALA A 15 1.89 19.98 1.10
C ALA A 15 3.10 19.15 0.62
N MET A 16 4.04 18.78 1.50
CA MET A 16 5.20 17.95 1.12
C MET A 16 4.79 16.56 0.62
N PHE A 17 3.60 16.08 1.01
CA PHE A 17 3.11 14.76 0.63
C PHE A 17 2.28 14.76 -0.66
N VAL A 18 1.92 15.92 -1.20
CA VAL A 18 1.06 16.03 -2.41
C VAL A 18 1.75 15.41 -3.64
N GLY A 19 3.08 15.52 -3.74
CA GLY A 19 3.86 14.98 -4.85
C GLY A 19 3.78 13.45 -5.00
N PHE A 20 3.34 12.72 -3.96
CA PHE A 20 3.23 11.26 -3.99
C PHE A 20 1.95 10.74 -4.67
N GLY A 21 1.08 11.64 -5.14
CA GLY A 21 -0.09 11.29 -5.94
C GLY A 21 0.25 10.40 -7.14
N GLY A 22 -0.49 9.30 -7.32
CA GLY A 22 -0.25 8.34 -8.41
C GLY A 22 1.06 7.54 -8.26
N GLY A 23 1.66 7.49 -7.08
CA GLY A 23 2.94 6.83 -6.85
C GLY A 23 4.10 7.67 -7.37
N ILE A 24 4.18 8.90 -6.86
CA ILE A 24 5.10 9.98 -7.28
C ILE A 24 4.76 10.50 -8.68
N ASN A 25 3.96 11.57 -8.76
CA ASN A 25 3.53 12.18 -10.02
C ASN A 25 3.14 11.17 -11.13
N SER A 26 2.30 10.19 -10.78
CA SER A 26 1.84 9.12 -11.69
C SER A 26 2.89 8.12 -12.19
N TRP A 27 4.07 8.04 -11.58
CA TRP A 27 5.07 7.01 -11.90
C TRP A 27 4.69 5.61 -11.43
N GLY A 28 3.64 5.46 -10.63
CA GLY A 28 3.13 4.15 -10.23
C GLY A 28 4.00 3.41 -9.21
N THR A 29 4.90 4.11 -8.52
CA THR A 29 5.82 3.56 -7.50
C THR A 29 5.07 3.27 -6.18
N ILE A 30 5.67 3.50 -5.00
CA ILE A 30 4.99 3.30 -3.71
C ILE A 30 3.63 4.02 -3.67
N CYS A 31 2.60 3.37 -3.12
CA CYS A 31 1.30 4.02 -2.99
C CYS A 31 1.41 5.28 -2.11
N GLY A 32 0.94 6.42 -2.62
CA GLY A 32 1.05 7.70 -1.92
C GLY A 32 0.36 7.71 -0.54
N SER A 33 -0.65 6.85 -0.34
CA SER A 33 -1.33 6.71 0.96
C SER A 33 -0.43 6.15 2.06
N LEU A 34 0.66 5.43 1.72
CA LEU A 34 1.60 4.86 2.68
C LEU A 34 2.65 5.88 3.14
N VAL A 35 2.93 6.91 2.33
CA VAL A 35 4.10 7.77 2.53
C VAL A 35 3.99 8.62 3.81
N ALA A 36 2.86 9.30 3.99
CA ALA A 36 2.64 10.10 5.20
C ALA A 36 2.58 9.25 6.48
N PRO A 37 1.86 8.10 6.52
CA PRO A 37 1.93 7.15 7.62
C PRO A 37 3.34 6.67 7.98
N VAL A 38 4.14 6.26 6.99
CA VAL A 38 5.52 5.79 7.19
C VAL A 38 6.38 6.90 7.78
N ALA A 39 6.24 8.13 7.25
CA ALA A 39 6.95 9.30 7.76
C ALA A 39 6.53 9.63 9.20
N LEU A 40 5.22 9.56 9.50
CA LEU A 40 4.69 9.82 10.83
C LEU A 40 5.21 8.80 11.85
N ILE A 41 5.03 7.49 11.58
CA ILE A 41 5.56 6.41 12.43
C ILE A 41 7.06 6.62 12.67
N SER A 42 7.80 6.97 11.61
CA SER A 42 9.24 7.18 11.73
C SER A 42 9.64 8.41 12.54
N GLY A 43 8.82 9.47 12.52
CA GLY A 43 9.06 10.69 13.26
C GLY A 43 8.61 10.66 14.72
N VAL A 44 7.58 9.86 15.05
CA VAL A 44 6.99 9.84 16.40
C VAL A 44 7.48 8.66 17.27
N VAL A 45 7.80 7.53 16.65
CA VAL A 45 8.23 6.32 17.37
C VAL A 45 9.75 6.31 17.49
N ALA A 46 10.26 6.74 18.64
CA ALA A 46 11.70 6.86 18.89
C ALA A 46 12.39 5.49 18.97
N ASP A 47 11.75 4.51 19.63
CA ASP A 47 12.25 3.15 19.73
C ASP A 47 12.38 2.52 18.33
N LYS A 48 13.59 2.06 18.00
CA LYS A 48 13.90 1.55 16.67
C LYS A 48 13.20 0.22 16.36
N ASP A 49 13.09 -0.65 17.35
CA ASP A 49 12.56 -1.99 17.16
C ASP A 49 11.04 -1.94 17.07
N VAL A 50 10.39 -1.14 17.92
CA VAL A 50 8.96 -0.84 17.81
C VAL A 50 8.65 -0.18 16.46
N ARG A 51 9.41 0.85 16.08
CA ARG A 51 9.24 1.51 14.77
C ARG A 51 9.36 0.52 13.63
N GLY A 52 10.36 -0.36 13.66
CA GLY A 52 10.54 -1.42 12.66
C GLY A 52 9.32 -2.32 12.57
N GLN A 53 8.81 -2.80 13.71
CA GLN A 53 7.62 -3.67 13.74
C GLN A 53 6.37 -2.97 13.23
N MET A 54 6.16 -1.69 13.54
CA MET A 54 5.03 -0.94 13.02
C MET A 54 5.10 -0.78 11.50
N LEU A 55 6.28 -0.49 10.95
CA LEU A 55 6.45 -0.39 9.50
C LEU A 55 6.22 -1.74 8.81
N GLU A 56 6.72 -2.84 9.38
CA GLU A 56 6.46 -4.19 8.87
C GLU A 56 4.96 -4.52 8.88
N GLU A 57 4.29 -4.26 10.00
CA GLU A 57 2.85 -4.46 10.14
C GLU A 57 2.07 -3.65 9.11
N LEU A 58 2.34 -2.35 8.96
CA LEU A 58 1.60 -1.49 8.05
C LEU A 58 1.74 -1.98 6.60
N MET A 59 2.96 -2.31 6.18
CA MET A 59 3.24 -2.75 4.81
C MET A 59 2.64 -4.14 4.53
N ALA A 60 2.77 -5.07 5.49
CA ALA A 60 2.21 -6.42 5.36
C ALA A 60 0.68 -6.43 5.42
N TRP A 61 0.07 -5.65 6.31
CA TRP A 61 -1.38 -5.46 6.37
C TRP A 61 -1.91 -4.85 5.07
N TYR A 62 -1.24 -3.81 4.55
CA TYR A 62 -1.68 -3.10 3.35
C TYR A 62 -1.83 -4.03 2.14
N ILE A 63 -0.90 -4.97 1.93
CA ILE A 63 -0.99 -5.89 0.79
C ILE A 63 -2.10 -6.93 0.94
N GLN A 64 -2.57 -7.18 2.17
CA GLN A 64 -3.57 -8.20 2.51
C GLN A 64 -4.98 -7.62 2.72
N PHE A 65 -5.10 -6.34 3.06
CA PHE A 65 -6.39 -5.75 3.40
C PHE A 65 -7.23 -5.51 2.14
N PRO A 66 -8.52 -5.91 2.15
CA PRO A 66 -9.39 -5.76 0.98
C PRO A 66 -9.98 -4.34 0.94
N PHE A 67 -9.26 -3.43 0.29
CA PHE A 67 -9.66 -2.03 0.10
C PHE A 67 -10.70 -1.85 -1.01
N PRO A 68 -11.56 -0.81 -0.93
CA PRO A 68 -11.73 0.13 0.19
C PRO A 68 -12.83 -0.33 1.17
N GLU A 69 -12.58 -0.24 2.48
CA GLU A 69 -13.61 -0.42 3.51
C GLU A 69 -14.41 0.87 3.72
N TYR A 70 -13.72 2.01 3.86
CA TYR A 70 -14.38 3.31 3.94
C TYR A 70 -14.86 3.78 2.56
N GLN A 71 -16.17 3.86 2.37
CA GLN A 71 -16.81 4.24 1.10
C GLN A 71 -17.86 5.35 1.28
N PRO A 72 -17.45 6.61 1.51
CA PRO A 72 -18.37 7.70 1.81
C PRO A 72 -19.29 8.06 0.62
N SER A 73 -18.84 7.80 -0.61
CA SER A 73 -19.61 8.03 -1.84
C SER A 73 -20.66 6.96 -2.14
N GLN A 74 -20.74 5.88 -1.34
CA GLN A 74 -21.75 4.82 -1.45
C GLN A 74 -21.84 4.18 -2.85
N LEU A 75 -20.70 4.09 -3.56
CA LEU A 75 -20.62 3.46 -4.88
C LEU A 75 -20.59 1.92 -4.83
N ASN A 76 -20.60 1.32 -3.63
CA ASN A 76 -20.52 -0.13 -3.43
C ASN A 76 -19.35 -0.77 -4.19
N LEU A 77 -18.18 -0.16 -4.09
CA LEU A 77 -16.95 -0.59 -4.75
C LEU A 77 -16.52 -1.96 -4.20
N PRO A 78 -16.04 -2.88 -5.05
CA PRO A 78 -15.54 -4.17 -4.59
C PRO A 78 -14.31 -3.99 -3.71
N ARG A 79 -14.27 -4.79 -2.65
CA ARG A 79 -13.16 -4.87 -1.71
C ARG A 79 -12.18 -5.93 -2.17
N VAL A 80 -10.98 -5.52 -2.57
CA VAL A 80 -9.98 -6.43 -3.16
C VAL A 80 -8.62 -6.23 -2.50
N ALA A 81 -8.04 -7.33 -2.00
CA ALA A 81 -6.67 -7.37 -1.56
C ALA A 81 -5.76 -7.51 -2.78
N VAL A 82 -4.95 -6.48 -3.06
CA VAL A 82 -4.18 -6.38 -4.31
C VAL A 82 -2.78 -6.99 -4.23
N GLY A 83 -2.31 -7.33 -3.03
CA GLY A 83 -1.05 -8.06 -2.87
C GLY A 83 0.20 -7.28 -3.25
N SER A 84 0.17 -5.94 -3.29
CA SER A 84 1.35 -5.12 -3.62
C SER A 84 1.31 -3.73 -2.98
N THR A 85 2.48 -3.22 -2.60
CA THR A 85 2.65 -1.83 -2.10
C THR A 85 2.79 -0.81 -3.23
N LEU A 86 3.01 -1.28 -4.46
CA LEU A 86 3.16 -0.45 -5.64
C LEU A 86 1.80 0.01 -6.17
N CYS A 87 1.68 1.32 -6.41
CA CYS A 87 0.49 2.00 -6.91
C CYS A 87 0.06 1.46 -8.27
N HIS A 88 1.03 1.20 -9.17
CA HIS A 88 0.75 0.64 -10.49
C HIS A 88 0.04 -0.71 -10.37
N ILE A 89 0.60 -1.66 -9.61
CA ILE A 89 0.00 -2.99 -9.42
C ILE A 89 -1.33 -2.87 -8.68
N SER A 90 -1.38 -2.08 -7.59
CA SER A 90 -2.61 -1.88 -6.82
C SER A 90 -3.78 -1.36 -7.66
N VAL A 91 -3.56 -0.33 -8.47
CA VAL A 91 -4.62 0.25 -9.31
C VAL A 91 -4.97 -0.69 -10.46
N SER A 92 -3.98 -1.23 -11.17
CA SER A 92 -4.22 -2.11 -12.33
C SER A 92 -4.96 -3.38 -11.91
N THR A 93 -4.55 -4.04 -10.82
CA THR A 93 -5.21 -5.23 -10.29
C THR A 93 -6.65 -4.92 -9.89
N TRP A 94 -6.89 -3.83 -9.16
CA TRP A 94 -8.25 -3.49 -8.73
C TRP A 94 -9.15 -3.11 -9.91
N CYS A 95 -8.69 -2.26 -10.84
CA CYS A 95 -9.48 -1.83 -11.99
C CYS A 95 -9.91 -2.99 -12.89
N ASN A 96 -9.08 -4.04 -12.99
CA ASN A 96 -9.36 -5.23 -13.79
C ASN A 96 -9.98 -6.39 -12.97
N SER A 97 -10.23 -6.18 -11.67
CA SER A 97 -10.87 -7.20 -10.83
C SER A 97 -12.34 -7.39 -11.18
N GLU A 98 -12.85 -8.58 -10.88
CA GLU A 98 -14.29 -8.85 -10.96
C GLU A 98 -15.08 -7.91 -10.05
N GLY A 99 -16.15 -7.33 -10.59
CA GLY A 99 -17.00 -6.35 -9.89
C GLY A 99 -16.51 -4.90 -9.97
N ALA A 100 -15.24 -4.65 -10.34
CA ALA A 100 -14.78 -3.31 -10.68
C ALA A 100 -14.89 -3.11 -12.19
N CYS A 101 -13.99 -3.75 -12.95
CA CYS A 101 -13.88 -3.64 -14.41
C CYS A 101 -14.10 -2.19 -14.92
N VAL A 102 -13.28 -1.26 -14.43
CA VAL A 102 -13.41 0.18 -14.71
C VAL A 102 -12.13 0.77 -15.30
N ALA A 103 -12.29 1.89 -16.03
CA ALA A 103 -11.14 2.66 -16.51
C ALA A 103 -10.31 3.25 -15.35
N ALA A 104 -9.00 3.33 -15.51
CA ALA A 104 -8.11 3.98 -14.53
C ALA A 104 -8.33 5.51 -14.41
N SER A 105 -9.11 6.13 -15.30
CA SER A 105 -9.53 7.53 -15.19
C SER A 105 -10.88 7.71 -14.47
N SER A 106 -11.58 6.62 -14.18
CA SER A 106 -12.95 6.58 -13.66
C SER A 106 -13.11 7.25 -12.30
N LYS A 107 -14.36 7.63 -11.98
CA LYS A 107 -14.72 8.17 -10.66
C LYS A 107 -14.54 7.09 -9.60
N GLU A 108 -14.98 5.87 -9.90
CA GLU A 108 -14.90 4.68 -9.07
C GLU A 108 -13.47 4.43 -8.58
N LYS A 109 -12.49 4.48 -9.49
CA LYS A 109 -11.07 4.35 -9.10
C LYS A 109 -10.63 5.49 -8.17
N LYS A 110 -10.99 6.74 -8.48
CA LYS A 110 -10.62 7.90 -7.63
C LYS A 110 -11.21 7.76 -6.22
N GLU A 111 -12.47 7.36 -6.12
CA GLU A 111 -13.16 7.07 -4.86
C GLU A 111 -12.51 5.91 -4.11
N ARG A 112 -12.10 4.84 -4.81
CA ARG A 112 -11.32 3.75 -4.22
C ARG A 112 -10.01 4.22 -3.61
N CYS A 113 -9.24 5.07 -4.32
CA CYS A 113 -8.00 5.64 -3.78
C CYS A 113 -8.25 6.54 -2.56
N ALA A 114 -9.36 7.29 -2.55
CA ALA A 114 -9.74 8.11 -1.40
C ALA A 114 -10.11 7.25 -0.18
N GLY A 115 -10.94 6.22 -0.38
CA GLY A 115 -11.32 5.26 0.67
C GLY A 115 -10.11 4.52 1.24
N LEU A 116 -9.25 3.99 0.36
CA LEU A 116 -7.99 3.35 0.76
C LEU A 116 -7.09 4.29 1.59
N SER A 117 -7.01 5.57 1.22
CA SER A 117 -6.23 6.55 2.01
C SER A 117 -6.80 6.73 3.41
N ALA A 118 -8.13 6.74 3.56
CA ALA A 118 -8.79 6.82 4.86
C ALA A 118 -8.58 5.54 5.69
N ASP A 119 -8.67 4.37 5.08
CA ASP A 119 -8.44 3.08 5.75
C ASP A 119 -6.99 2.97 6.27
N VAL A 120 -6.01 3.40 5.47
CA VAL A 120 -4.60 3.45 5.88
C VAL A 120 -4.39 4.43 7.02
N ALA A 121 -5.01 5.62 6.96
CA ALA A 121 -4.93 6.59 8.05
C ALA A 121 -5.52 6.01 9.35
N LYS A 122 -6.69 5.37 9.28
CA LYS A 122 -7.34 4.68 10.41
C LYS A 122 -6.42 3.62 11.02
N LYS A 123 -5.86 2.72 10.19
CA LYS A 123 -4.94 1.67 10.67
C LYS A 123 -3.71 2.27 11.35
N THR A 124 -3.15 3.33 10.78
CA THR A 124 -1.97 4.01 11.34
C THR A 124 -2.26 4.61 12.71
N VAL A 125 -3.41 5.28 12.87
CA VAL A 125 -3.85 5.84 14.15
C VAL A 125 -4.06 4.73 15.18
N GLN A 126 -4.77 3.66 14.82
CA GLN A 126 -4.97 2.52 15.72
C GLN A 126 -3.66 1.93 16.24
N MET A 127 -2.68 1.72 15.35
CA MET A 127 -1.37 1.21 15.76
C MET A 127 -0.62 2.18 16.69
N LEU A 128 -0.73 3.49 16.45
CA LEU A 128 -0.11 4.50 17.29
C LEU A 128 -0.79 4.57 18.66
N ASP A 129 -2.12 4.54 18.71
CA ASP A 129 -2.88 4.53 19.96
C ASP A 129 -2.55 3.29 20.81
N ASP A 130 -2.55 2.09 20.19
CA ASP A 130 -2.17 0.83 20.86
C ASP A 130 -0.74 0.90 21.44
N TYR A 131 0.20 1.50 20.69
CA TYR A 131 1.56 1.71 21.16
C TYR A 131 1.64 2.73 22.31
N MET A 132 0.88 3.83 22.24
CA MET A 132 0.85 4.84 23.30
C MET A 132 0.29 4.29 24.61
N ASP A 133 -0.69 3.39 24.55
CA ASP A 133 -1.32 2.79 25.73
C ASP A 133 -0.43 1.70 26.37
N THR A 134 0.29 0.92 25.57
CA THR A 134 1.03 -0.26 26.05
C THR A 134 2.54 -0.04 26.18
N GLY A 135 3.09 0.96 25.49
CA GLY A 135 4.53 1.17 25.33
C GLY A 135 5.23 0.10 24.49
N THR A 136 4.48 -0.82 23.86
CA THR A 136 5.03 -1.92 23.06
C THR A 136 4.24 -2.08 21.77
N PHE A 137 4.84 -2.74 20.78
CA PHE A 137 4.15 -3.08 19.56
C PHE A 137 4.67 -4.40 19.01
N VAL A 138 3.76 -5.27 18.57
CA VAL A 138 4.10 -6.55 17.94
C VAL A 138 3.41 -6.66 16.59
N ALA A 139 4.20 -6.78 15.52
CA ALA A 139 3.65 -7.01 14.18
C ALA A 139 3.00 -8.39 14.10
N VAL A 140 1.80 -8.47 13.52
CA VAL A 140 1.05 -9.73 13.36
C VAL A 140 0.94 -10.15 11.91
N HIS A 141 0.97 -9.21 10.97
CA HIS A 141 1.01 -9.49 9.54
C HIS A 141 2.43 -9.78 9.07
N LYS A 142 2.52 -10.65 8.07
CA LYS A 142 3.78 -11.03 7.42
C LYS A 142 3.74 -10.67 5.94
N PRO A 143 4.91 -10.49 5.29
CA PRO A 143 4.98 -10.43 3.83
C PRO A 143 4.31 -11.63 3.17
N ASN A 144 4.07 -11.55 1.85
CA ASN A 144 3.54 -12.68 1.11
C ASN A 144 4.42 -13.94 1.37
N PRO A 145 3.83 -15.10 1.72
CA PRO A 145 4.60 -16.30 2.07
C PRO A 145 5.64 -16.71 1.03
N VAL A 146 5.38 -16.48 -0.25
CA VAL A 146 6.31 -16.80 -1.36
C VAL A 146 7.66 -16.11 -1.22
N VAL A 147 7.70 -14.94 -0.56
CA VAL A 147 8.94 -14.18 -0.33
C VAL A 147 9.91 -15.02 0.50
N ALA A 148 9.43 -15.70 1.54
CA ALA A 148 10.29 -16.52 2.39
C ALA A 148 10.87 -17.72 1.63
N GLU A 149 10.09 -18.32 0.73
CA GLU A 149 10.53 -19.42 -0.12
C GLU A 149 11.62 -18.97 -1.09
N CYS A 150 11.40 -17.88 -1.83
CA CYS A 150 12.38 -17.36 -2.78
C CYS A 150 13.66 -16.87 -2.08
N MET A 151 13.52 -16.14 -0.98
CA MET A 151 14.66 -15.57 -0.24
C MET A 151 15.50 -16.62 0.49
N SER A 152 15.01 -17.87 0.62
CA SER A 152 15.80 -18.98 1.16
C SER A 152 17.07 -19.28 0.37
N CYS A 153 17.10 -18.91 -0.93
CA CYS A 153 18.26 -19.05 -1.80
C CYS A 153 18.67 -17.73 -2.46
N HIS A 154 17.72 -16.94 -2.98
CA HIS A 154 18.03 -15.78 -3.82
C HIS A 154 18.65 -14.58 -3.10
N ALA A 155 18.70 -14.61 -1.76
CA ALA A 155 19.49 -13.63 -0.99
C ALA A 155 20.99 -13.76 -1.27
N ASP A 156 21.48 -15.00 -1.42
CA ASP A 156 22.91 -15.33 -1.49
C ASP A 156 23.30 -16.11 -2.76
N ASN A 157 22.34 -16.41 -3.65
CA ASN A 157 22.57 -17.19 -4.86
C ASN A 157 21.94 -16.52 -6.10
N PRO A 158 22.54 -16.68 -7.30
CA PRO A 158 22.01 -16.13 -8.53
C PRO A 158 20.72 -16.85 -8.99
N PRO A 159 19.77 -16.14 -9.64
CA PRO A 159 19.71 -14.68 -9.74
C PRO A 159 19.51 -14.05 -8.35
N PHE A 160 20.35 -13.06 -8.03
CA PHE A 160 20.35 -12.41 -6.71
C PHE A 160 19.17 -11.43 -6.59
N THR A 161 18.58 -11.33 -5.39
CA THR A 161 17.51 -10.36 -5.10
C THR A 161 17.51 -9.94 -3.63
N GLN A 162 16.70 -8.92 -3.31
CA GLN A 162 16.48 -8.40 -1.96
C GLN A 162 15.05 -7.90 -1.80
N THR A 163 14.66 -7.56 -0.56
CA THR A 163 13.38 -6.94 -0.15
C THR A 163 12.20 -7.91 0.04
N LYS A 164 10.99 -7.36 0.24
CA LYS A 164 9.81 -8.07 0.77
C LYS A 164 8.53 -7.86 -0.06
N GLU A 165 8.63 -7.24 -1.24
CA GLU A 165 7.48 -7.14 -2.15
C GLU A 165 7.11 -8.54 -2.68
N ASN A 166 5.84 -8.74 -3.04
CA ASN A 166 5.38 -10.03 -3.52
C ASN A 166 5.97 -10.36 -4.91
N CYS A 167 6.88 -11.33 -4.94
CA CYS A 167 7.62 -11.76 -6.11
C CYS A 167 6.70 -12.17 -7.28
N MET A 168 5.55 -12.76 -6.97
CA MET A 168 4.64 -13.30 -7.99
C MET A 168 3.92 -12.22 -8.82
N ASN A 169 3.92 -10.97 -8.35
CA ASN A 169 3.39 -9.87 -9.14
C ASN A 169 4.26 -9.50 -10.35
N CYS A 170 5.51 -9.99 -10.40
CA CYS A 170 6.45 -9.73 -11.49
C CYS A 170 7.10 -11.00 -12.05
N HIS A 171 7.20 -12.06 -11.26
CA HIS A 171 7.84 -13.34 -11.63
C HIS A 171 6.83 -14.49 -11.76
N GLY A 172 5.53 -14.20 -11.65
CA GLY A 172 4.46 -15.18 -11.87
C GLY A 172 4.15 -15.41 -13.34
N SER A 173 3.44 -16.50 -13.64
CA SER A 173 3.02 -16.87 -15.00
C SER A 173 1.75 -16.14 -15.47
N ASN A 174 1.04 -15.45 -14.58
CA ASN A 174 -0.24 -14.79 -14.86
C ASN A 174 -0.11 -13.27 -14.90
N LEU A 175 1.02 -12.75 -15.35
CA LEU A 175 1.18 -11.32 -15.59
C LEU A 175 0.24 -10.91 -16.72
N ILE A 176 -0.25 -9.66 -16.68
CA ILE A 176 -1.04 -9.11 -17.79
C ILE A 176 -0.12 -9.07 -19.02
N ASN A 177 -0.22 -10.09 -19.87
CA ASN A 177 0.46 -10.13 -21.15
C ASN A 177 -0.40 -9.37 -22.17
N ILE A 178 0.14 -8.24 -22.66
CA ILE A 178 -0.56 -7.42 -23.65
C ILE A 178 -0.85 -8.21 -24.94
N GLU A 179 -0.04 -9.20 -25.29
CA GLU A 179 -0.25 -10.04 -26.48
C GLU A 179 -1.46 -10.99 -26.32
N GLU A 180 -1.79 -11.35 -25.09
CA GLU A 180 -2.90 -12.24 -24.77
C GLU A 180 -4.21 -11.48 -24.50
N CYS A 181 -4.11 -10.16 -24.30
CA CYS A 181 -5.25 -9.28 -24.06
C CYS A 181 -6.08 -9.12 -25.35
N GLU A 182 -7.36 -9.51 -25.33
CA GLU A 182 -8.21 -9.57 -26.52
C GLU A 182 -8.28 -8.26 -27.34
N PRO A 183 -8.41 -7.07 -26.73
CA PRO A 183 -8.35 -5.80 -27.47
C PRO A 183 -7.02 -5.54 -28.20
N HIS A 184 -5.93 -6.19 -27.79
CA HIS A 184 -4.59 -6.02 -28.34
C HIS A 184 -4.20 -7.13 -29.32
N LYS A 185 -5.02 -8.17 -29.48
CA LYS A 185 -4.76 -9.24 -30.45
C LYS A 185 -4.71 -8.66 -31.87
N GLY A 186 -3.56 -8.77 -32.52
CA GLY A 186 -3.32 -8.27 -33.88
C GLY A 186 -2.95 -6.78 -33.97
N MET A 187 -2.71 -6.10 -32.84
CA MET A 187 -2.15 -4.74 -32.83
C MET A 187 -0.62 -4.72 -32.95
N PHE A 188 0.04 -5.86 -32.74
CA PHE A 188 1.48 -6.07 -32.81
C PHE A 188 1.81 -7.20 -33.79
#